data_AF-A0A1Q3AVU6-F1
#
_entry.id   AF-A0A1Q3AVU6-F1
#
_cell.length_a   1.000
_cell.length_b   1.000
_cell.length_c   1.000
_cell.angle_alpha   90.00
_cell.angle_beta   90.00
_cell.angle_gamma   90.00
#
_symmetry.space_group_name_H-M   'P 1'
#
loop_
_entity.id
_entity.type
_entity.pdbx_description
1 polymer ?
#
loop_
_entity_poly.entity_id
_entity_poly.type
_entity_poly.pdbx_seq_one_letter_code
_entity_poly.pdbx_strand_id
1 'polypeptide(L)'
;RLHASKTPYSNTFMVNILEYEHTCIRQIRSNYSVISSWITKHLAFEIRTDLYISYELMKQKLLNQYGVSPHPKKLYRARQKAKNQNEGKHNESYSNTSEGPPVFRRMFICYGASKKGFLDGCRPFIGLDGYHLKVPFGGVMLSAISI
;
A
#
# COMPACT_ATOMS: atom_id res chain seq x y z
N ARG A 1 26.05 -14.40 -25.48
CA ARG A 1 26.67 -13.13 -25.01
C ARG A 1 26.80 -12.13 -26.17
N LEU A 2 26.48 -10.85 -25.98
CA LEU A 2 26.61 -9.80 -27.01
C LEU A 2 27.70 -8.81 -26.60
N HIS A 3 28.70 -8.62 -27.46
CA HIS A 3 29.68 -7.55 -27.33
C HIS A 3 29.52 -6.60 -28.51
N ALA A 4 29.42 -5.31 -28.22
CA ALA A 4 29.36 -4.29 -29.24
C ALA A 4 30.24 -3.09 -28.86
N SER A 5 30.85 -2.48 -29.88
CA SER A 5 31.61 -1.24 -29.74
C SER A 5 30.89 -0.11 -30.46
N LYS A 6 31.05 1.12 -29.97
CA LYS A 6 30.54 2.30 -30.66
C LYS A 6 31.42 2.63 -31.86
N THR A 7 30.83 2.90 -33.01
CA THR A 7 31.60 3.30 -34.19
C THR A 7 32.08 4.75 -34.07
N PRO A 8 33.28 5.10 -34.59
CA PRO A 8 33.83 6.45 -34.45
C PRO A 8 33.05 7.52 -35.24
N TYR A 9 32.43 7.12 -36.35
CA TYR A 9 31.91 8.03 -37.37
C TYR A 9 30.41 8.32 -37.27
N SER A 10 29.70 7.59 -36.42
CA SER A 10 28.24 7.64 -36.32
C SER A 10 27.77 7.18 -34.95
N ASN A 11 26.55 7.59 -34.55
CA ASN A 11 25.94 7.18 -33.29
C ASN A 11 25.34 5.76 -33.37
N THR A 12 26.08 4.84 -33.97
CA THR A 12 25.72 3.44 -34.15
C THR A 12 26.70 2.53 -33.40
N PHE A 13 26.30 1.28 -33.20
CA PHE A 13 27.13 0.26 -32.56
C PHE A 13 27.39 -0.87 -33.53
N MET A 14 28.62 -1.36 -33.56
CA MET A 14 29.02 -2.55 -34.29
C MET A 14 28.99 -3.74 -33.33
N VAL A 15 28.26 -4.80 -33.69
CA VAL A 15 28.25 -6.05 -32.92
C VAL A 15 29.51 -6.82 -33.29
N ASN A 16 30.41 -6.98 -32.32
CA ASN A 16 31.70 -7.66 -32.51
C ASN A 16 31.60 -9.16 -32.21
N ILE A 17 30.76 -9.53 -31.25
CA ILE A 17 30.56 -10.93 -30.86
C ILE A 17 29.08 -11.13 -30.59
N LEU A 18 28.51 -12.16 -31.22
CA LEU A 18 27.13 -12.59 -31.03
C LEU A 18 27.09 -14.10 -30.82
N GLU A 19 27.09 -14.51 -29.55
CA GLU A 19 26.81 -15.88 -29.14
C GLU A 19 25.32 -16.02 -28.84
N TYR A 20 24.63 -16.84 -29.63
CA TYR A 20 23.18 -17.07 -29.53
C TYR A 20 22.81 -17.94 -28.32
N GLU A 21 23.58 -18.98 -28.06
CA GLU A 21 23.52 -19.80 -26.85
C GLU A 21 24.04 -18.97 -25.66
N HIS A 22 23.24 -18.81 -24.61
CA HIS A 22 23.62 -18.02 -23.44
C HIS A 22 23.23 -18.69 -22.13
N THR A 23 24.23 -18.92 -21.28
CA THR A 23 24.07 -19.32 -19.86
C THR A 23 24.13 -18.13 -18.92
N CYS A 24 24.19 -16.90 -19.46
CA CYS A 24 24.32 -15.69 -18.68
C CYS A 24 23.03 -15.43 -17.88
N ILE A 25 22.97 -15.99 -16.67
CA ILE A 25 22.06 -15.52 -15.62
C ILE A 25 22.43 -14.06 -15.40
N ARG A 26 21.57 -13.15 -15.84
CA ARG A 26 21.61 -11.76 -15.42
C ARG A 26 21.41 -11.79 -13.90
N GLN A 27 22.50 -11.89 -13.14
CA GLN A 27 22.44 -11.61 -11.71
C GLN A 27 22.13 -10.13 -11.62
N ILE A 28 20.83 -9.83 -11.53
CA ILE A 28 20.33 -8.49 -11.24
C ILE A 28 20.81 -8.18 -9.82
N ARG A 29 22.06 -7.69 -9.70
CA ARG A 29 22.70 -7.36 -8.41
C ARG A 29 21.91 -6.31 -7.64
N SER A 30 21.07 -5.52 -8.33
CA SER A 30 20.12 -4.62 -7.70
C SER A 30 18.74 -4.76 -8.34
N ASN A 31 17.76 -5.15 -7.52
CA ASN A 31 16.33 -5.21 -7.85
C ASN A 31 15.71 -3.81 -8.13
N TYR A 32 16.50 -2.81 -8.52
CA TYR A 32 16.05 -1.42 -8.66
C TYR A 32 15.04 -1.25 -9.81
N SER A 33 15.21 -2.02 -10.89
CA SER A 33 14.28 -2.06 -12.02
C SER A 33 12.89 -2.58 -11.65
N VAL A 34 12.78 -3.31 -10.53
CA VAL A 34 11.54 -3.95 -10.09
C VAL A 34 10.83 -3.02 -9.12
N ILE A 35 10.03 -2.11 -9.64
CA ILE A 35 9.26 -1.15 -8.85
C ILE A 35 7.84 -1.72 -8.64
N SER A 36 7.15 -1.30 -7.58
CA SER A 36 5.76 -1.72 -7.32
C SER A 36 4.82 -1.45 -8.50
N SER A 37 5.07 -0.40 -9.28
CA SER A 37 4.38 -0.06 -10.53
C SER A 37 4.60 -1.09 -11.64
N TRP A 38 5.81 -1.64 -11.75
CA TRP A 38 6.13 -2.66 -12.72
C TRP A 38 5.42 -3.97 -12.34
N ILE A 39 5.52 -4.37 -11.07
CA ILE A 39 4.84 -5.57 -10.54
C ILE A 39 3.33 -5.50 -10.75
N THR A 40 2.71 -4.34 -10.47
CA THR A 40 1.26 -4.15 -10.68
C THR A 40 0.84 -4.33 -12.12
N LYS A 41 1.64 -3.88 -13.10
CA LYS A 41 1.34 -4.07 -14.52
C LYS A 41 1.45 -5.53 -14.94
N HIS A 42 2.49 -6.21 -14.47
CA HIS A 42 2.78 -7.60 -14.87
C HIS A 42 1.94 -8.64 -14.14
N LEU A 43 1.42 -8.33 -12.94
CA LEU A 43 0.48 -9.18 -12.19
C LEU A 43 -0.95 -8.62 -12.18
N ALA A 44 -1.30 -7.78 -13.15
CA ALA A 44 -2.58 -7.08 -13.17
C ALA A 44 -3.77 -8.05 -13.25
N PHE A 45 -3.64 -9.12 -14.03
CA PHE A 45 -4.68 -10.12 -14.19
C PHE A 45 -4.87 -10.92 -12.90
N GLU A 46 -3.78 -11.40 -12.32
CA GLU A 46 -3.78 -12.16 -11.07
C GLU A 46 -4.42 -11.41 -9.92
N ILE A 47 -4.03 -10.14 -9.74
CA ILE A 47 -4.53 -9.34 -8.62
C ILE A 47 -6.00 -8.96 -8.84
N ARG A 48 -6.48 -8.91 -10.09
CA ARG A 48 -7.92 -8.74 -10.39
C ARG A 48 -8.72 -10.00 -10.09
N THR A 49 -8.16 -11.19 -10.36
CA THR A 49 -8.84 -12.46 -10.09
C THR A 49 -8.88 -12.79 -8.59
N ASP A 50 -7.83 -12.45 -7.86
CA ASP A 50 -7.74 -12.66 -6.42
C ASP A 50 -6.97 -11.50 -5.76
N LEU A 51 -7.72 -10.62 -5.09
CA LEU A 51 -7.18 -9.46 -4.38
C LEU A 51 -6.34 -9.84 -3.14
N TYR A 52 -6.43 -11.09 -2.70
CA TYR A 52 -5.74 -11.63 -1.53
C TYR A 52 -4.62 -12.61 -1.87
N ILE A 53 -4.23 -12.67 -3.15
CA ILE A 53 -3.12 -13.50 -3.62
C ILE A 53 -1.90 -13.40 -2.69
N SER A 54 -1.35 -14.57 -2.35
CA SER A 54 -0.22 -14.68 -1.43
C SER A 54 1.04 -14.07 -2.01
N TYR A 55 1.88 -13.49 -1.14
CA TYR A 55 3.20 -12.98 -1.52
C TYR A 55 4.11 -14.07 -2.06
N GLU A 56 4.02 -15.29 -1.54
CA GLU A 56 4.82 -16.41 -2.07
C GLU A 56 4.41 -16.76 -3.49
N LEU A 57 3.10 -16.79 -3.77
CA LEU A 57 2.62 -17.08 -5.13
C LEU A 57 3.02 -15.97 -6.11
N MET A 58 2.91 -14.70 -5.72
CA MET A 58 3.38 -13.58 -6.54
C MET A 58 4.89 -13.67 -6.80
N LYS A 59 5.68 -14.02 -5.79
CA LYS A 59 7.13 -14.18 -5.90
C LYS A 59 7.50 -15.32 -6.84
N GLN A 60 6.85 -16.48 -6.70
CA GLN A 60 7.05 -17.64 -7.57
C GLN A 60 6.68 -17.33 -9.02
N LYS A 61 5.57 -16.65 -9.27
CA LYS A 61 5.18 -16.22 -10.62
C LYS A 61 6.22 -15.29 -11.27
N LEU A 62 6.67 -14.28 -10.53
CA LEU A 62 7.70 -13.35 -11.03
C LEU A 62 9.04 -14.03 -11.25
N LEU A 63 9.38 -15.03 -10.44
CA LEU A 63 10.59 -15.84 -10.62
C LEU A 63 10.49 -16.71 -11.87
N ASN A 64 9.39 -17.43 -12.05
CA ASN A 64 9.22 -18.37 -13.16
C ASN A 64 9.12 -17.68 -14.52
N GLN A 65 8.41 -16.54 -14.57
CA GLN A 65 8.14 -15.86 -15.84
C GLN A 65 9.20 -14.83 -16.22
N TYR A 66 9.79 -14.16 -15.23
CA TYR A 66 10.70 -13.03 -15.46
C TYR A 66 12.08 -13.21 -14.83
N GLY A 67 12.32 -14.29 -14.06
CA GLY A 67 13.57 -14.51 -13.36
C GLY A 67 13.82 -13.53 -12.20
N VAL A 68 12.77 -12.89 -11.68
CA VAL A 68 12.87 -11.82 -10.69
C VAL A 68 12.32 -12.25 -9.35
N SER A 69 13.08 -11.99 -8.28
CA SER A 69 12.67 -12.22 -6.90
C SER A 69 12.63 -10.89 -6.12
N PRO A 70 11.46 -10.21 -6.05
CA PRO A 70 11.33 -8.95 -5.35
C PRO A 70 11.23 -9.17 -3.83
N HIS A 71 11.69 -8.19 -3.05
CA HIS A 71 11.49 -8.18 -1.60
C HIS A 71 9.98 -8.14 -1.25
N PRO A 72 9.50 -8.85 -0.20
CA PRO A 72 8.09 -8.89 0.19
C PRO A 72 7.40 -7.52 0.32
N LYS A 73 8.10 -6.51 0.87
CA LYS A 73 7.61 -5.12 0.93
C LYS A 73 7.22 -4.53 -0.44
N LYS A 74 7.90 -4.91 -1.53
CA LYS A 74 7.54 -4.45 -2.90
C LYS A 74 6.27 -5.13 -3.40
N LEU A 75 6.10 -6.42 -3.11
CA LEU A 75 4.89 -7.19 -3.40
C LEU A 75 3.69 -6.63 -2.62
N TYR A 76 3.86 -6.34 -1.32
CA TYR A 76 2.87 -5.65 -0.50
C TYR A 76 2.42 -4.34 -1.14
N ARG A 77 3.39 -3.46 -1.46
CA ARG A 77 3.09 -2.16 -2.08
C ARG A 77 2.41 -2.30 -3.45
N ALA A 78 2.81 -3.28 -4.24
CA ALA A 78 2.18 -3.57 -5.53
C ALA A 78 0.73 -4.02 -5.34
N ARG A 79 0.47 -5.00 -4.46
CA ARG A 79 -0.88 -5.50 -4.17
C ARG A 79 -1.79 -4.40 -3.63
N GLN A 80 -1.33 -3.61 -2.66
CA GLN A 80 -2.11 -2.48 -2.14
C GLN A 80 -2.41 -1.45 -3.23
N LYS A 81 -1.44 -1.18 -4.12
CA LYS A 81 -1.66 -0.26 -5.25
C LYS A 81 -2.70 -0.79 -6.23
N ALA A 82 -2.64 -2.07 -6.60
CA ALA A 82 -3.64 -2.70 -7.46
C ALA A 82 -5.03 -2.75 -6.80
N LYS A 83 -5.09 -3.10 -5.51
CA LYS A 83 -6.33 -3.11 -4.74
C LYS A 83 -7.00 -1.74 -4.73
N ASN A 84 -6.24 -0.70 -4.44
CA ASN A 84 -6.73 0.69 -4.47
C ASN A 84 -7.18 1.13 -5.87
N GLN A 85 -6.64 0.56 -6.95
CA GLN A 85 -7.08 0.85 -8.32
C GLN A 85 -8.38 0.11 -8.68
N ASN A 86 -8.60 -1.09 -8.15
CA ASN A 86 -9.78 -1.89 -8.45
C ASN A 86 -11.00 -1.54 -7.57
N GLU A 87 -10.79 -1.38 -6.25
CA GLU A 87 -11.85 -1.08 -5.29
C GLU A 87 -12.02 0.42 -5.01
N GLY A 88 -11.09 1.25 -5.51
CA GLY A 88 -10.98 2.65 -5.12
C GLY A 88 -10.27 2.82 -3.76
N LYS A 89 -9.87 4.04 -3.43
CA LYS A 89 -9.35 4.33 -2.08
C LYS A 89 -10.52 4.60 -1.14
N HIS A 90 -10.49 4.04 0.07
CA HIS A 90 -11.51 4.29 1.09
C HIS A 90 -11.77 5.79 1.31
N ASN A 91 -10.71 6.62 1.28
CA ASN A 91 -10.82 8.07 1.45
C ASN A 91 -11.55 8.76 0.29
N GLU A 92 -11.48 8.21 -0.93
CA GLU A 92 -12.13 8.76 -2.12
C GLU A 92 -13.64 8.47 -2.13
N SER A 93 -14.10 7.44 -1.41
CA SER A 93 -15.54 7.18 -1.22
C SER A 93 -16.28 8.33 -0.54
N TYR A 94 -15.54 9.17 0.18
CA TYR A 94 -16.05 10.28 0.98
C TYR A 94 -15.94 11.61 0.22
N SER A 95 -15.05 11.74 -0.77
CA SER A 95 -14.74 13.04 -1.42
C SER A 95 -15.78 13.55 -2.42
N ASN A 96 -16.82 12.77 -2.76
CA ASN A 96 -17.76 13.10 -3.83
C ASN A 96 -19.02 13.87 -3.36
N THR A 97 -19.04 14.38 -2.13
CA THR A 97 -20.15 15.20 -1.63
C THR A 97 -19.88 16.67 -1.98
N SER A 98 -20.93 17.42 -2.38
CA SER A 98 -20.87 18.87 -2.64
C SER A 98 -20.35 19.69 -1.44
N GLU A 99 -20.32 19.10 -0.25
CA GLU A 99 -19.87 19.70 1.01
C GLU A 99 -18.41 19.32 1.39
N GLY A 100 -17.69 18.62 0.51
CA GLY A 100 -16.34 18.09 0.78
C GLY A 100 -16.36 16.72 1.48
N PRO A 101 -15.18 16.13 1.78
CA PRO A 101 -15.13 14.82 2.42
C PRO A 101 -15.72 14.89 3.84
N PRO A 102 -16.62 13.97 4.27
CA PRO A 102 -17.10 13.89 5.64
C PRO A 102 -15.94 13.80 6.62
N VAL A 103 -15.88 14.80 7.50
CA VAL A 103 -14.93 14.84 8.60
C VAL A 103 -15.69 14.49 9.87
N PHE A 104 -15.31 13.39 10.51
CA PHE A 104 -15.78 13.09 11.85
C PHE A 104 -15.30 14.19 12.80
N ARG A 105 -16.23 14.98 13.36
CA ARG A 105 -15.89 16.05 14.30
C ARG A 105 -15.82 15.54 15.72
N ARG A 106 -16.97 15.15 16.29
CA ARG A 106 -17.11 14.72 17.69
C ARG A 106 -18.34 13.83 17.81
N MET A 107 -18.29 12.82 18.67
CA MET A 107 -19.44 12.01 19.06
C MET A 107 -19.45 11.88 20.58
N PHE A 108 -20.61 12.10 21.19
CA PHE A 108 -20.80 11.95 22.62
C PHE A 108 -21.84 10.87 22.88
N ILE A 109 -21.45 9.83 23.62
CA ILE A 109 -22.31 8.70 24.00
C ILE A 109 -22.29 8.63 25.53
N CYS A 110 -23.47 8.65 26.16
CA CYS A 110 -23.60 8.49 27.60
C CYS A 110 -24.97 7.89 27.95
N TYR A 111 -25.10 7.36 29.18
CA TYR A 111 -26.41 7.07 29.74
C TYR A 111 -27.15 8.37 30.06
N GLY A 112 -28.45 8.42 29.75
CA GLY A 112 -29.28 9.62 30.00
C GLY A 112 -29.24 10.08 31.46
N ALA A 113 -29.16 9.13 32.40
CA ALA A 113 -29.00 9.40 33.83
C ALA A 113 -27.68 10.13 34.16
N SER A 114 -26.56 9.77 33.52
CA SER A 114 -25.26 10.42 33.72
C SER A 114 -25.28 11.87 33.21
N LYS A 115 -25.89 12.12 32.05
CA LYS A 115 -26.10 13.48 31.54
C LYS A 115 -26.94 14.31 32.51
N LYS A 116 -28.07 13.75 32.97
CA LYS A 116 -28.98 14.45 33.88
C LYS A 116 -28.33 14.75 35.23
N GLY A 117 -27.71 13.75 35.86
CA GLY A 117 -27.02 13.94 37.15
C GLY A 117 -25.85 14.93 37.08
N PHE A 118 -25.17 15.04 35.94
CA PHE A 118 -24.15 16.07 35.74
C PHE A 118 -24.76 17.48 35.67
N LEU A 119 -25.82 17.66 34.87
CA LEU A 119 -26.50 18.97 34.73
C LEU A 119 -27.19 19.42 36.02
N ASP A 120 -27.75 18.47 36.78
CA ASP A 120 -28.42 18.72 38.05
C ASP A 120 -27.42 18.91 39.22
N GLY A 121 -26.11 18.84 38.95
CA GLY A 121 -25.06 19.14 39.93
C GLY A 121 -24.66 17.99 40.87
N CYS A 122 -25.13 16.76 40.63
CA CYS A 122 -24.84 15.62 41.52
C CYS A 122 -23.37 15.15 41.49
N ARG A 123 -22.62 15.43 40.42
CA ARG A 123 -21.17 15.14 40.31
C ARG A 123 -20.45 16.25 39.54
N PRO A 124 -19.89 17.27 40.20
CA PRO A 124 -19.29 18.43 39.52
C PRO A 124 -17.93 18.16 38.86
N PHE A 125 -17.38 16.95 38.98
CA PHE A 125 -16.07 16.59 38.43
C PHE A 125 -16.18 15.47 37.40
N ILE A 126 -15.48 15.63 36.27
CA ILE A 126 -15.33 14.61 35.22
C ILE A 126 -13.85 14.28 35.13
N GLY A 127 -13.49 13.02 35.40
CA GLY A 127 -12.17 12.50 35.03
C GLY A 127 -12.18 12.11 33.55
N LEU A 128 -11.13 12.44 32.80
CA LEU A 128 -10.96 12.01 31.41
C LEU A 128 -9.76 11.07 31.33
N ASP A 129 -9.98 9.87 30.80
CA ASP A 129 -8.91 8.94 30.43
C ASP A 129 -8.82 8.84 28.90
N GLY A 130 -7.61 8.66 28.37
CA GLY A 130 -7.34 8.71 26.94
C GLY A 130 -6.62 7.47 26.42
N TYR A 131 -7.20 6.81 25.42
CA TYR A 131 -6.59 5.67 24.72
C TYR A 131 -6.21 6.01 23.28
N HIS A 132 -4.95 5.80 22.90
CA HIS A 132 -4.48 6.02 21.53
C HIS A 132 -4.93 4.90 20.60
N LEU A 133 -5.67 5.23 19.54
CA LEU A 133 -6.21 4.26 18.59
C LEU A 133 -5.13 3.80 17.59
N LYS A 134 -4.99 2.48 17.44
CA LYS A 134 -4.16 1.85 16.39
C LYS A 134 -4.98 1.52 15.14
N VAL A 135 -5.76 2.49 14.65
CA VAL A 135 -6.51 2.38 13.39
C VAL A 135 -5.79 3.15 12.29
N PRO A 136 -6.05 2.89 10.99
CA PRO A 136 -5.40 3.60 9.89
C PRO A 136 -5.51 5.13 9.96
N PHE A 137 -6.55 5.63 10.64
CA PHE A 137 -6.85 7.04 10.81
C PHE A 137 -6.32 7.63 12.14
N GLY A 138 -5.72 6.80 13.01
CA GLY A 138 -5.20 7.21 14.31
C GLY A 138 -6.27 7.78 15.25
N GLY A 139 -5.85 8.66 16.16
CA GLY A 139 -6.72 9.41 17.08
C GLY A 139 -6.60 8.98 18.55
N VAL A 140 -7.26 9.74 19.42
CA VAL A 140 -7.37 9.46 20.87
C VAL A 140 -8.85 9.28 21.21
N MET A 141 -9.19 8.14 21.78
CA MET A 141 -10.50 7.90 22.37
C MET A 141 -10.47 8.39 23.81
N LEU A 142 -11.27 9.42 24.12
CA LEU A 142 -11.43 9.91 25.49
C LEU A 142 -12.64 9.23 26.14
N SER A 143 -12.47 8.71 27.35
CA SER A 143 -13.53 8.17 28.18
C SER A 143 -13.70 9.02 29.43
N ALA A 144 -14.95 9.36 29.76
CA ALA A 144 -15.28 10.01 31.01
C ALA A 144 -15.37 8.95 32.11
N ILE A 145 -14.56 9.08 33.16
CA ILE A 145 -14.63 8.27 34.36
C ILE A 145 -15.25 9.07 35.50
N SER A 146 -16.15 8.43 36.24
CA SER A 146 -16.57 8.94 37.55
C SER A 146 -15.43 8.74 38.52
N ILE A 147 -15.06 9.79 39.24
CA ILE A 147 -14.35 9.66 40.52
C ILE A 147 -15.38 9.31 41.60
#